data_AF-A0A158DM62-F1
#
_entry.id   AF-A0A158DM62-F1
#
_cell.length_a   1.000
_cell.length_b   1.000
_cell.length_c   1.000
_cell.angle_alpha   90.00
_cell.angle_beta   90.00
_cell.angle_gamma   90.00
#
_symmetry.space_group_name_H-M   'P 1'
#
loop_
_entity.id
_entity.type
_entity.pdbx_description
1 polymer ?
#
loop_
_entity_poly.entity_id
_entity_poly.type
_entity_poly.pdbx_seq_one_letter_code
_entity_poly.pdbx_strand_id
1 'polypeptide(L)'
;MAESPVEARDVPSSLRFEEMLAAKALDRSLSKRERTRYVFVTIAARFLQDNPAQNPTVEYLLEQSGLARSTFYNHFKDIESCVFEVLNMFFEYIEGSRVSSSRHLPAYDAILEANLWYSRAYASNANLFTAIHRNAELCKIREQRNDQWAMKVVHVSGRRRGREFTGAERIEYAGTIRILITMTIETLSERYIKNDALISEAFPDPDDIAKKISAIWHEVMKRYEVGTEAGRLE
;
A
#
# COMPACT_ATOMS: atom_id res chain seq x y z
N MET A 1 -2.37 23.12 -25.62
CA MET A 1 -2.91 21.75 -25.58
C MET A 1 -3.05 21.36 -24.13
N ALA A 2 -4.23 20.85 -23.77
CA ALA A 2 -4.81 20.82 -22.44
C ALA A 2 -3.93 20.18 -21.35
N GLU A 3 -3.77 20.89 -20.23
CA GLU A 3 -3.34 20.33 -18.96
C GLU A 3 -4.42 19.36 -18.47
N SER A 4 -4.02 18.11 -18.24
CA SER A 4 -4.88 17.10 -17.61
C SER A 4 -4.85 17.34 -16.10
N PRO A 5 -6.01 17.49 -15.42
CA PRO A 5 -6.03 17.71 -13.98
C PRO A 5 -5.66 16.39 -13.32
N VAL A 6 -4.45 16.31 -12.77
CA VAL A 6 -4.17 15.33 -11.73
C VAL A 6 -4.94 15.85 -10.52
N GLU A 7 -6.20 15.47 -10.41
CA GLU A 7 -7.03 15.74 -9.24
C GLU A 7 -6.21 15.40 -8.01
N ALA A 8 -6.06 16.38 -7.12
CA ALA A 8 -5.55 16.18 -5.78
C ALA A 8 -6.45 15.13 -5.13
N ARG A 9 -6.04 13.86 -5.16
CA ARG A 9 -6.72 12.81 -4.41
C ARG A 9 -6.55 13.16 -2.95
N ASP A 10 -7.67 13.41 -2.26
CA ASP A 10 -7.68 13.78 -0.85
C ASP A 10 -6.80 12.83 -0.03
N VAL A 11 -5.84 13.40 0.69
CA VAL A 11 -5.09 12.66 1.70
C VAL A 11 -6.12 12.13 2.70
N PRO A 12 -6.17 10.82 2.98
CA PRO A 12 -7.13 10.28 3.91
C PRO A 12 -7.03 10.95 5.28
N SER A 13 -8.17 11.34 5.85
CA SER A 13 -8.28 11.94 7.18
C SER A 13 -7.86 10.99 8.31
N SER A 14 -7.82 9.70 8.02
CA SER A 14 -7.25 8.65 8.84
C SER A 14 -6.54 7.66 7.94
N LEU A 15 -5.48 7.03 8.42
CA LEU A 15 -4.81 5.89 7.77
C LEU A 15 -5.47 4.54 8.09
N ARG A 16 -6.41 4.51 9.03
CA ARG A 16 -7.14 3.30 9.41
C ARG A 16 -8.21 3.02 8.37
N PHE A 17 -8.07 1.89 7.68
CA PHE A 17 -8.95 1.55 6.57
C PHE A 17 -10.41 1.40 7.00
N GLU A 18 -10.65 0.82 8.16
CA GLU A 18 -12.00 0.63 8.69
C GLU A 18 -12.72 1.95 9.03
N GLU A 19 -11.99 3.01 9.34
CA GLU A 19 -12.58 4.33 9.59
C GLU A 19 -13.04 4.99 8.28
N MET A 20 -12.27 4.83 7.21
CA MET A 20 -12.68 5.26 5.86
C MET A 20 -13.94 4.52 5.41
N LEU A 21 -14.00 3.19 5.60
CA LEU A 21 -15.19 2.41 5.28
C LEU A 21 -16.41 2.84 6.11
N ALA A 22 -16.22 3.09 7.41
CA ALA A 22 -17.29 3.56 8.29
C ALA A 22 -17.83 4.93 7.85
N ALA A 23 -16.96 5.85 7.42
CA ALA A 23 -17.38 7.14 6.87
C ALA A 23 -18.24 6.95 5.61
N LYS A 24 -17.84 6.06 4.70
CA LYS A 24 -18.62 5.72 3.50
C LYS A 24 -19.96 5.06 3.83
N ALA A 25 -20.05 4.27 4.89
CA ALA A 25 -21.32 3.70 5.35
C ALA A 25 -22.34 4.77 5.80
N LEU A 26 -21.87 5.97 6.18
CA LEU A 26 -22.71 7.09 6.63
C LEU A 26 -22.94 8.15 5.54
N ASP A 27 -22.22 8.08 4.42
CA ASP A 27 -22.25 9.07 3.35
C ASP A 27 -23.63 9.15 2.67
N ARG A 28 -24.29 10.30 2.82
CA ARG A 28 -25.65 10.52 2.29
C ARG A 28 -25.68 10.70 0.78
N SER A 29 -24.55 10.99 0.14
CA SER A 29 -24.43 11.04 -1.33
C SER A 29 -24.51 9.66 -1.97
N LEU A 30 -24.15 8.59 -1.24
CA LEU A 30 -24.25 7.21 -1.70
C LEU A 30 -25.68 6.67 -1.63
N SER A 31 -26.00 5.72 -2.51
CA SER A 31 -27.27 5.02 -2.46
C SER A 31 -27.40 4.20 -1.17
N LYS A 32 -28.65 3.87 -0.78
CA LYS A 32 -28.89 2.97 0.37
C LYS A 32 -28.18 1.64 0.17
N ARG A 33 -28.18 1.10 -1.06
CA ARG A 33 -27.51 -0.15 -1.41
C ARG A 33 -26.00 -0.05 -1.16
N GLU A 34 -25.36 1.02 -1.61
CA GLU A 34 -23.91 1.21 -1.38
C GLU A 34 -23.57 1.39 0.09
N ARG A 35 -24.33 2.20 0.83
CA ARG A 35 -24.12 2.36 2.29
C ARG A 35 -24.23 1.02 3.02
N THR A 36 -25.23 0.20 2.69
CA THR A 36 -25.38 -1.15 3.27
C THR A 36 -24.20 -2.05 2.92
N ARG A 37 -23.68 -1.99 1.68
CA ARG A 37 -22.44 -2.68 1.30
C ARG A 37 -21.28 -2.24 2.19
N TYR A 38 -21.11 -0.93 2.39
CA TYR A 38 -20.08 -0.36 3.27
C TYR A 38 -20.20 -0.80 4.73
N VAL A 39 -21.41 -1.01 5.25
CA VAL A 39 -21.62 -1.59 6.60
C VAL A 39 -20.97 -2.97 6.69
N PHE A 40 -21.28 -3.87 5.76
CA PHE A 40 -20.73 -5.24 5.79
C PHE A 40 -19.21 -5.25 5.66
N VAL A 41 -18.64 -4.52 4.70
CA VAL A 41 -17.18 -4.47 4.53
C VAL A 41 -16.48 -3.80 5.71
N THR A 42 -17.11 -2.83 6.39
CA THR A 42 -16.56 -2.22 7.61
C THR A 42 -16.46 -3.26 8.73
N ILE A 43 -17.53 -4.04 8.96
CA ILE A 43 -17.56 -5.07 10.00
C ILE A 43 -16.54 -6.17 9.68
N ALA A 44 -16.47 -6.61 8.42
CA ALA A 44 -15.49 -7.60 7.99
C ALA A 44 -14.05 -7.08 8.12
N ALA A 45 -13.77 -5.82 7.75
CA ALA A 45 -12.45 -5.20 7.94
C ALA A 45 -12.04 -5.17 9.41
N ARG A 46 -12.94 -4.80 10.31
CA ARG A 46 -12.71 -4.84 11.77
C ARG A 46 -12.40 -6.26 12.25
N PHE A 47 -13.19 -7.24 11.80
CA PHE A 47 -12.93 -8.64 12.15
C PHE A 47 -11.54 -9.08 11.72
N LEU A 48 -11.13 -8.75 10.49
CA LEU A 48 -9.80 -9.11 9.96
C LEU A 48 -8.66 -8.37 10.66
N GLN A 49 -8.89 -7.15 11.13
CA GLN A 49 -7.94 -6.43 11.99
C GLN A 49 -7.77 -7.16 13.33
N ASP A 50 -8.83 -7.68 13.93
CA ASP A 50 -8.75 -8.39 15.20
C ASP A 50 -8.29 -9.86 15.04
N ASN A 51 -8.57 -10.48 13.89
CA ASN A 51 -8.39 -11.90 13.63
C ASN A 51 -7.76 -12.13 12.23
N PRO A 52 -6.50 -11.70 11.99
CA PRO A 52 -5.88 -11.72 10.65
C PRO A 52 -5.77 -13.11 10.02
N ALA A 53 -5.79 -14.16 10.84
CA ALA A 53 -5.69 -15.54 10.38
C ALA A 53 -7.04 -16.16 9.97
N GLN A 54 -8.17 -15.51 10.25
CA GLN A 54 -9.52 -16.10 10.09
C GLN A 54 -10.43 -15.21 9.24
N ASN A 55 -11.39 -15.83 8.56
CA ASN A 55 -12.48 -15.10 7.92
C ASN A 55 -13.66 -14.99 8.91
N PRO A 56 -14.42 -13.88 8.90
CA PRO A 56 -15.68 -13.83 9.63
C PRO A 56 -16.65 -14.88 9.09
N THR A 57 -17.73 -15.16 9.81
CA THR A 57 -18.88 -15.91 9.27
C THR A 57 -19.96 -14.95 8.79
N VAL A 58 -20.90 -15.44 7.96
CA VAL A 58 -22.07 -14.63 7.59
C VAL A 58 -22.89 -14.29 8.83
N GLU A 59 -23.06 -15.24 9.74
CA GLU A 59 -23.77 -15.07 11.01
C GLU A 59 -23.17 -13.93 11.84
N TYR A 60 -21.84 -13.88 11.98
CA TYR A 60 -21.14 -12.79 12.66
C TYR A 60 -21.48 -11.43 12.03
N LEU A 61 -21.43 -11.32 10.70
CA LEU A 61 -21.75 -10.06 10.03
C LEU A 61 -23.22 -9.65 10.23
N LEU A 62 -24.15 -10.59 10.25
CA LEU A 62 -25.57 -10.32 10.47
C LEU A 62 -25.83 -9.87 11.92
N GLU A 63 -25.22 -10.54 12.89
CA GLU A 63 -25.30 -10.17 14.31
C GLU A 63 -24.76 -8.77 14.56
N GLN A 64 -23.59 -8.45 14.00
CA GLN A 64 -22.96 -7.13 14.17
C GLN A 64 -23.68 -6.02 13.39
N SER A 65 -24.30 -6.33 12.25
CA SER A 65 -24.99 -5.33 11.43
C SER A 65 -26.45 -5.11 11.84
N GLY A 66 -27.09 -6.07 12.51
CA GLY A 66 -28.52 -6.09 12.77
C GLY A 66 -29.37 -6.27 11.50
N LEU A 67 -28.77 -6.67 10.37
CA LEU A 67 -29.45 -6.83 9.09
C LEU A 67 -29.93 -8.27 8.88
N ALA A 68 -30.97 -8.44 8.06
CA ALA A 68 -31.48 -9.75 7.69
C ALA A 68 -30.52 -10.50 6.76
N ARG A 69 -30.52 -11.84 6.84
CA ARG A 69 -29.70 -12.72 5.98
C ARG A 69 -29.86 -12.44 4.48
N SER A 70 -31.09 -12.21 4.02
CA SER A 70 -31.37 -11.86 2.62
C SER A 70 -30.70 -10.55 2.18
N THR A 71 -30.47 -9.62 3.12
CA THR A 71 -29.77 -8.36 2.82
C THR A 71 -28.31 -8.64 2.47
N PHE A 72 -27.60 -9.49 3.23
CA PHE A 72 -26.23 -9.88 2.89
C PHE A 72 -26.14 -10.45 1.46
N TYR A 73 -27.00 -11.40 1.14
CA TYR A 73 -26.99 -12.07 -0.17
C TYR A 73 -27.40 -11.17 -1.35
N ASN A 74 -28.02 -10.02 -1.10
CA ASN A 74 -28.24 -9.01 -2.13
C ASN A 74 -26.96 -8.28 -2.55
N HIS A 75 -25.89 -8.34 -1.73
CA HIS A 75 -24.62 -7.67 -1.95
C HIS A 75 -23.48 -8.65 -2.24
N PHE A 76 -23.43 -9.77 -1.54
CA PHE A 76 -22.33 -10.73 -1.59
C PHE A 76 -22.85 -12.13 -1.85
N LYS A 77 -22.15 -12.90 -2.68
CA LYS A 77 -22.51 -14.29 -2.95
C LYS A 77 -22.29 -15.16 -1.71
N ASP A 78 -21.17 -14.93 -1.04
CA ASP A 78 -20.68 -15.68 0.10
C ASP A 78 -19.66 -14.83 0.87
N ILE A 79 -19.15 -15.39 1.96
CA ILE A 79 -18.20 -14.69 2.83
C ILE A 79 -16.85 -14.46 2.17
N GLU A 80 -16.41 -15.36 1.30
CA GLU A 80 -15.16 -15.23 0.54
C GLU A 80 -15.22 -14.04 -0.42
N SER A 81 -16.34 -13.86 -1.13
CA SER A 81 -16.54 -12.68 -1.99
C SER A 81 -16.52 -11.37 -1.21
N CYS A 82 -17.07 -11.36 0.02
CA CYS A 82 -17.03 -10.19 0.89
C CYS A 82 -15.61 -9.88 1.37
N VAL A 83 -14.87 -10.91 1.84
CA VAL A 83 -13.49 -10.77 2.30
C VAL A 83 -12.56 -10.33 1.16
N PHE A 84 -12.72 -10.92 -0.02
CA PHE A 84 -11.96 -10.50 -1.20
C PHE A 84 -12.18 -9.03 -1.51
N GLU A 85 -13.44 -8.58 -1.50
CA GLU A 85 -13.78 -7.18 -1.75
C GLU A 85 -13.17 -6.24 -0.70
N VAL A 86 -13.25 -6.61 0.60
CA VAL A 86 -12.62 -5.86 1.70
C VAL A 86 -11.12 -5.69 1.46
N LEU A 87 -10.42 -6.79 1.18
CA LEU A 87 -8.97 -6.77 1.00
C LEU A 87 -8.55 -6.08 -0.30
N ASN A 88 -9.32 -6.21 -1.39
CA ASN A 88 -9.09 -5.47 -2.62
C ASN A 88 -9.27 -3.96 -2.41
N MET A 89 -10.35 -3.56 -1.73
CA MET A 89 -10.59 -2.15 -1.37
C MET A 89 -9.49 -1.59 -0.47
N PHE A 90 -9.00 -2.39 0.48
CA PHE A 90 -7.86 -2.00 1.33
C PHE A 90 -6.61 -1.76 0.47
N PHE A 91 -6.34 -2.66 -0.47
CA PHE A 91 -5.20 -2.55 -1.35
C PHE A 91 -5.28 -1.32 -2.26
N GLU A 92 -6.45 -1.05 -2.84
CA GLU A 92 -6.74 0.17 -3.61
C GLU A 92 -6.64 1.44 -2.76
N TYR A 93 -7.06 1.39 -1.50
CA TYR A 93 -6.97 2.53 -0.60
C TYR A 93 -5.51 2.87 -0.27
N ILE A 94 -4.69 1.89 0.12
CA ILE A 94 -3.27 2.13 0.44
C ILE A 94 -2.48 2.62 -0.77
N GLU A 95 -2.73 2.08 -1.95
CA GLU A 95 -1.99 2.48 -3.15
C GLU A 95 -2.57 3.71 -3.84
N GLY A 96 -3.90 3.85 -3.86
CA GLY A 96 -4.62 4.91 -4.54
C GLY A 96 -4.55 6.26 -3.81
N SER A 97 -4.41 6.23 -2.48
CA SER A 97 -4.23 7.40 -1.62
C SER A 97 -2.79 7.87 -1.50
N ARG A 98 -1.85 7.21 -2.18
CA ARG A 98 -0.46 7.67 -2.25
C ARG A 98 -0.39 8.95 -3.09
N VAL A 99 -0.58 10.09 -2.43
CA VAL A 99 -0.30 11.40 -3.01
C VAL A 99 1.19 11.44 -3.30
N SER A 100 1.54 11.55 -4.58
CA SER A 100 2.92 11.71 -5.00
C SER A 100 3.10 13.15 -5.47
N SER A 101 3.36 14.04 -4.51
CA SER A 101 3.89 15.39 -4.80
C SER A 101 5.38 15.34 -5.20
N SER A 102 5.95 14.14 -5.29
CA SER A 102 7.36 13.83 -5.58
C SER A 102 7.97 14.43 -6.86
N ARG A 103 7.17 14.99 -7.76
CA ARG A 103 7.66 15.54 -9.05
C ARG A 103 8.61 16.73 -8.86
N HIS A 104 8.44 17.47 -7.78
CA HIS A 104 9.24 18.67 -7.46
C HIS A 104 10.15 18.49 -6.24
N LEU A 105 10.13 17.32 -5.62
CA LEU A 105 10.94 17.05 -4.44
C LEU A 105 12.35 16.58 -4.83
N PRO A 106 13.38 16.95 -4.03
CA PRO A 106 14.68 16.29 -4.05
C PRO A 106 14.54 14.76 -3.93
N ALA A 107 15.53 14.02 -4.44
CA ALA A 107 15.43 12.57 -4.55
C ALA A 107 15.15 11.88 -3.21
N TYR A 108 15.88 12.27 -2.17
CA TYR A 108 15.67 11.77 -0.81
C TYR A 108 14.26 12.07 -0.28
N ASP A 109 13.79 13.31 -0.41
CA ASP A 109 12.48 13.72 0.13
C ASP A 109 11.32 12.98 -0.56
N ALA A 110 11.43 12.74 -1.86
CA ALA A 110 10.47 11.91 -2.60
C ALA A 110 10.45 10.45 -2.11
N ILE A 111 11.62 9.88 -1.78
CA ILE A 111 11.74 8.54 -1.21
C ILE A 111 11.15 8.52 0.21
N LEU A 112 11.44 9.54 1.01
CA LEU A 112 10.97 9.66 2.38
C LEU A 112 9.45 9.83 2.44
N GLU A 113 8.85 10.72 1.65
CA GLU A 113 7.39 10.89 1.56
C GLU A 113 6.69 9.56 1.27
N ALA A 114 7.24 8.82 0.30
CA ALA A 114 6.77 7.48 -0.06
C ALA A 114 6.85 6.46 1.08
N ASN A 115 8.01 6.36 1.74
CA ASN A 115 8.22 5.39 2.79
C ASN A 115 7.49 5.77 4.09
N LEU A 116 7.29 7.06 4.36
CA LEU A 116 6.47 7.54 5.47
C LEU A 116 5.02 7.08 5.31
N TRP A 117 4.45 7.31 4.13
CA TRP A 117 3.09 6.84 3.81
C TRP A 117 2.95 5.34 4.07
N TYR A 118 3.87 4.54 3.51
CA TYR A 118 3.80 3.09 3.60
C TYR A 118 4.07 2.56 5.02
N SER A 119 5.02 3.16 5.75
CA SER A 119 5.34 2.75 7.13
C SER A 119 4.19 3.05 8.10
N ARG A 120 3.55 4.22 7.95
CA ARG A 120 2.39 4.58 8.77
C ARG A 120 1.14 3.76 8.40
N ALA A 121 0.98 3.42 7.12
CA ALA A 121 -0.07 2.51 6.67
C ALA A 121 0.09 1.11 7.30
N TYR A 122 1.30 0.57 7.36
CA TYR A 122 1.59 -0.69 8.06
C TYR A 122 1.29 -0.58 9.55
N ALA A 123 1.77 0.47 10.21
CA ALA A 123 1.52 0.70 11.63
C ALA A 123 0.01 0.72 11.98
N SER A 124 -0.82 1.23 11.05
CA SER A 124 -2.27 1.36 11.25
C SER A 124 -3.07 0.13 10.82
N ASN A 125 -2.51 -0.75 9.97
CA ASN A 125 -3.28 -1.81 9.29
C ASN A 125 -2.53 -3.16 9.16
N ALA A 126 -1.58 -3.45 10.04
CA ALA A 126 -0.69 -4.62 9.94
C ALA A 126 -1.46 -5.96 9.77
N ASN A 127 -2.60 -6.09 10.45
CA ASN A 127 -3.40 -7.31 10.40
C ASN A 127 -4.17 -7.45 9.08
N LEU A 128 -4.56 -6.36 8.42
CA LEU A 128 -5.09 -6.42 7.04
C LEU A 128 -4.00 -6.81 6.03
N PHE A 129 -2.77 -6.32 6.19
CA PHE A 129 -1.64 -6.80 5.37
C PHE A 129 -1.40 -8.31 5.56
N THR A 130 -1.50 -8.80 6.79
CA THR A 130 -1.42 -10.24 7.09
C THR A 130 -2.54 -11.00 6.38
N ALA A 131 -3.77 -10.50 6.43
CA ALA A 131 -4.93 -11.14 5.81
C ALA A 131 -4.79 -11.25 4.27
N ILE A 132 -4.15 -10.28 3.60
CA ILE A 132 -3.84 -10.34 2.15
C ILE A 132 -3.02 -11.60 1.81
N HIS A 133 -2.05 -11.97 2.65
CA HIS A 133 -1.13 -13.09 2.35
C HIS A 133 -1.83 -14.44 2.20
N ARG A 134 -3.05 -14.58 2.72
CA ARG A 134 -3.85 -15.80 2.59
C ARG A 134 -4.59 -15.89 1.25
N ASN A 135 -4.66 -14.79 0.49
CA ASN A 135 -5.37 -14.74 -0.78
C ASN A 135 -4.39 -14.70 -1.96
N ALA A 136 -4.28 -15.83 -2.67
CA ALA A 136 -3.32 -15.98 -3.77
C ALA A 136 -3.55 -15.02 -4.94
N GLU A 137 -4.80 -14.62 -5.21
CA GLU A 137 -5.13 -13.67 -6.27
C GLU A 137 -4.67 -12.25 -5.91
N LEU A 138 -4.95 -11.80 -4.69
CA LEU A 138 -4.50 -10.49 -4.21
C LEU A 138 -2.97 -10.42 -4.09
N CYS A 139 -2.31 -11.52 -3.69
CA CYS A 139 -0.85 -11.61 -3.74
C CYS A 139 -0.32 -11.40 -5.17
N LYS A 140 -0.92 -12.03 -6.18
CA LYS A 140 -0.52 -11.82 -7.59
C LYS A 140 -0.73 -10.38 -8.03
N ILE A 141 -1.87 -9.79 -7.69
CA ILE A 141 -2.17 -8.39 -8.01
C ILE A 141 -1.12 -7.47 -7.37
N ARG A 142 -0.76 -7.70 -6.11
CA ARG A 142 0.27 -6.93 -5.42
C ARG A 142 1.62 -7.02 -6.11
N GLU A 143 2.07 -8.23 -6.47
CA GLU A 143 3.36 -8.36 -7.13
C GLU A 143 3.40 -7.67 -8.49
N GLN A 144 2.31 -7.74 -9.27
CA GLN A 144 2.20 -6.99 -10.53
C GLN A 144 2.29 -5.47 -10.31
N ARG A 145 1.67 -4.95 -9.26
CA ARG A 145 1.73 -3.51 -8.94
C ARG A 145 3.11 -3.10 -8.42
N ASN A 146 3.78 -3.96 -7.67
CA ASN A 146 5.18 -3.75 -7.27
C ASN A 146 6.12 -3.72 -8.50
N ASP A 147 5.89 -4.59 -9.49
CA ASP A 147 6.64 -4.58 -10.76
C ASP A 147 6.44 -3.24 -11.50
N GLN A 148 5.19 -2.82 -11.66
CA GLN A 148 4.84 -1.53 -12.29
C GLN A 148 5.46 -0.35 -11.54
N TRP A 149 5.43 -0.38 -10.20
CA TRP A 149 6.04 0.65 -9.36
C TRP A 149 7.56 0.73 -9.56
N ALA A 150 8.25 -0.42 -9.60
CA ALA A 150 9.69 -0.43 -9.86
C ALA A 150 10.03 0.19 -11.22
N MET A 151 9.27 -0.14 -12.26
CA MET A 151 9.45 0.46 -13.59
C MET A 151 9.20 1.97 -13.58
N LYS A 152 8.22 2.44 -12.80
CA LYS A 152 7.94 3.87 -12.62
C LYS A 152 9.09 4.59 -11.94
N VAL A 153 9.70 4.00 -10.90
CA VAL A 153 10.87 4.57 -10.21
C VAL A 153 12.06 4.69 -11.18
N VAL A 154 12.34 3.64 -11.96
CA VAL A 154 13.40 3.66 -12.99
C VAL A 154 13.15 4.78 -14.00
N HIS A 155 11.92 4.92 -14.50
CA HIS A 155 11.56 6.00 -15.42
C HIS A 155 11.78 7.39 -14.80
N VAL A 156 11.32 7.62 -13.57
CA VAL A 156 11.50 8.90 -12.87
C VAL A 156 12.98 9.22 -12.63
N SER A 157 13.76 8.23 -12.22
CA SER A 157 15.20 8.35 -11.99
C SER A 157 15.94 8.74 -13.29
N GLY A 158 15.53 8.17 -14.43
CA GLY A 158 16.12 8.52 -15.74
C GLY A 158 15.88 9.98 -16.11
N ARG A 159 14.68 10.50 -15.82
CA ARG A 159 14.39 11.94 -15.99
C ARG A 159 15.25 12.82 -15.09
N ARG A 160 15.48 12.43 -13.83
CA ARG A 160 16.35 13.17 -12.89
C ARG A 160 17.81 13.20 -13.32
N ARG A 161 18.30 12.07 -13.83
CA ARG A 161 19.64 11.92 -14.39
C ARG A 161 19.85 12.69 -15.71
N GLY A 162 18.77 13.04 -16.40
CA GLY A 162 18.82 13.70 -17.71
C GLY A 162 19.08 12.76 -18.89
N ARG A 163 19.08 11.43 -18.67
CA ARG A 163 19.11 10.42 -19.74
C ARG A 163 18.34 9.15 -19.36
N GLU A 164 17.77 8.47 -20.35
CA GLU A 164 17.15 7.17 -20.12
C GLU A 164 18.19 6.08 -19.82
N PHE A 165 17.76 5.06 -19.07
CA PHE A 165 18.52 3.83 -18.84
C PHE A 165 18.39 2.91 -20.04
N THR A 166 19.49 2.31 -20.50
CA THR A 166 19.51 1.44 -21.69
C THR A 166 19.50 -0.04 -21.29
N GLY A 167 18.98 -0.90 -22.17
CA GLY A 167 19.09 -2.38 -22.13
C GLY A 167 19.33 -3.01 -20.76
N ALA A 168 20.56 -3.50 -20.54
CA ALA A 168 20.97 -4.18 -19.31
C ALA A 168 20.93 -3.27 -18.06
N GLU A 169 21.35 -2.00 -18.18
CA GLU A 169 21.33 -1.01 -17.09
C GLU A 169 19.90 -0.83 -16.53
N ARG A 170 18.91 -0.78 -17.43
CA ARG A 170 17.50 -0.66 -17.07
C ARG A 170 16.98 -1.91 -16.35
N ILE A 171 17.36 -3.10 -16.81
CA ILE A 171 16.95 -4.38 -16.21
C ILE A 171 17.54 -4.52 -14.81
N GLU A 172 18.85 -4.28 -14.68
CA GLU A 172 19.56 -4.35 -13.41
C GLU A 172 18.97 -3.36 -12.39
N TYR A 173 18.73 -2.11 -12.82
CA TYR A 173 18.17 -1.12 -11.91
C TYR A 173 16.72 -1.46 -11.50
N ALA A 174 15.88 -1.91 -12.43
CA ALA A 174 14.53 -2.36 -12.11
C ALA A 174 14.54 -3.52 -11.10
N GLY A 175 15.43 -4.51 -11.29
CA GLY A 175 15.63 -5.61 -10.35
C GLY A 175 16.08 -5.12 -8.98
N THR A 176 17.01 -4.16 -8.93
CA THR A 176 17.47 -3.53 -7.69
C THR A 176 16.34 -2.81 -6.96
N ILE A 177 15.51 -2.04 -7.66
CA ILE A 177 14.31 -1.42 -7.07
C ILE A 177 13.36 -2.50 -6.53
N ARG A 178 13.18 -3.62 -7.23
CA ARG A 178 12.33 -4.72 -6.72
C ARG A 178 12.88 -5.34 -5.44
N ILE A 179 14.19 -5.52 -5.33
CA ILE A 179 14.83 -5.96 -4.08
C ILE A 179 14.56 -4.98 -2.95
N LEU A 180 14.72 -3.67 -3.20
CA LEU A 180 14.44 -2.63 -2.20
C LEU A 180 12.97 -2.63 -1.75
N ILE A 181 12.03 -2.81 -2.68
CA ILE A 181 10.60 -2.96 -2.35
C ILE A 181 10.38 -4.18 -1.45
N THR A 182 10.93 -5.34 -1.82
CA THR A 182 10.78 -6.57 -1.03
C THR A 182 11.37 -6.43 0.37
N MET A 183 12.59 -5.87 0.48
CA MET A 183 13.21 -5.60 1.78
C MET A 183 12.37 -4.63 2.62
N THR A 184 11.78 -3.61 2.00
CA THR A 184 10.89 -2.66 2.69
C THR A 184 9.65 -3.35 3.23
N ILE A 185 8.96 -4.13 2.40
CA ILE A 185 7.77 -4.89 2.79
C ILE A 185 8.09 -5.85 3.93
N GLU A 186 9.15 -6.65 3.80
CA GLU A 186 9.51 -7.63 4.83
C GLU A 186 9.94 -6.95 6.13
N THR A 187 10.70 -5.86 6.06
CA THR A 187 11.09 -5.10 7.28
C THR A 187 9.86 -4.58 8.02
N LEU A 188 8.87 -4.04 7.30
CA LEU A 188 7.62 -3.56 7.90
C LEU A 188 6.76 -4.71 8.44
N SER A 189 6.76 -5.86 7.77
CA SER A 189 6.12 -7.09 8.25
C SER A 189 6.76 -7.60 9.54
N GLU A 190 8.09 -7.73 9.59
CA GLU A 190 8.84 -8.11 10.79
C GLU A 190 8.52 -7.16 11.95
N ARG A 191 8.51 -5.85 11.69
CA ARG A 191 8.19 -4.86 12.70
C ARG A 191 6.75 -4.94 13.21
N TYR A 192 5.76 -4.83 12.32
CA TYR A 192 4.37 -4.56 12.72
C TYR A 192 3.48 -5.78 12.81
N ILE A 193 3.88 -6.89 12.18
CA ILE A 193 3.12 -8.15 12.19
C ILE A 193 3.78 -9.14 13.14
N LYS A 194 5.09 -9.35 13.00
CA LYS A 194 5.84 -10.33 13.81
C LYS A 194 6.35 -9.75 15.14
N ASN A 195 6.28 -8.43 15.31
CA ASN A 195 6.76 -7.71 16.49
C ASN A 195 8.23 -8.04 16.81
N ASP A 196 9.09 -8.03 15.78
CA ASP A 196 10.53 -8.26 15.96
C ASP A 196 11.10 -7.27 16.99
N ALA A 197 11.73 -7.82 18.04
CA ALA A 197 12.15 -7.05 19.20
C ALA A 197 13.27 -6.05 18.86
N LEU A 198 14.23 -6.46 18.04
CA LEU A 198 15.39 -5.64 17.71
C LEU A 198 14.98 -4.45 16.82
N ILE A 199 14.17 -4.71 15.80
CA ILE A 199 13.66 -3.67 14.91
C ILE A 199 12.75 -2.71 15.68
N SER A 200 11.91 -3.23 16.59
CA SER A 200 11.01 -2.41 17.41
C SER A 200 11.76 -1.52 18.39
N GLU A 201 12.83 -2.01 19.01
CA GLU A 201 13.69 -1.21 19.89
C GLU A 201 14.48 -0.15 19.12
N ALA A 202 15.07 -0.53 17.98
CA ALA A 202 15.89 0.38 17.17
C ALA A 202 15.08 1.48 16.47
N PHE A 203 13.83 1.19 16.11
CA PHE A 203 12.95 2.10 15.39
C PHE A 203 11.55 2.07 16.02
N PRO A 204 11.31 2.78 17.14
CA PRO A 204 10.04 2.72 17.86
C PRO A 204 8.89 3.43 17.16
N ASP A 205 9.17 4.43 16.30
CA ASP A 205 8.16 5.22 15.57
C ASP A 205 8.13 4.88 14.06
N PRO A 206 6.95 4.86 13.40
CA PRO A 206 6.87 4.64 11.94
C PRO A 206 7.73 5.59 11.11
N ASP A 207 7.97 6.80 11.57
CA ASP A 207 8.79 7.76 10.86
C ASP A 207 10.28 7.42 10.97
N ASP A 208 10.72 6.83 12.07
CA ASP A 208 12.13 6.47 12.28
C ASP A 208 12.55 5.33 11.35
N ILE A 209 11.70 4.30 11.21
CA ILE A 209 11.98 3.23 10.25
C ILE A 209 11.88 3.73 8.81
N ALA A 210 10.92 4.62 8.52
CA ALA A 210 10.78 5.22 7.20
C ALA A 210 12.05 6.00 6.81
N LYS A 211 12.61 6.79 7.73
CA LYS A 211 13.89 7.50 7.51
C LYS A 211 15.03 6.53 7.24
N LYS A 212 15.13 5.43 8.01
CA LYS A 212 16.19 4.44 7.84
C LYS A 212 16.08 3.70 6.50
N ILE A 213 14.89 3.23 6.14
CA ILE A 213 14.61 2.60 4.84
C ILE A 213 14.93 3.58 3.72
N SER A 214 14.51 4.85 3.85
CA SER A 214 14.75 5.88 2.84
C SER A 214 16.23 6.18 2.64
N ALA A 215 17.04 6.17 3.70
CA ALA A 215 18.49 6.32 3.59
C ALA A 215 19.12 5.18 2.78
N ILE A 216 18.69 3.93 3.00
CA ILE A 216 19.16 2.76 2.23
C ILE A 216 18.77 2.88 0.76
N TRP A 217 17.49 3.19 0.49
CA TRP A 217 17.00 3.42 -0.86
C TRP A 217 17.80 4.52 -1.58
N HIS A 218 17.98 5.67 -0.94
CA HIS A 218 18.65 6.81 -1.53
C HIS A 218 20.12 6.52 -1.85
N GLU A 219 20.84 5.85 -0.94
CA GLU A 219 22.24 5.46 -1.16
C GLU A 219 22.38 4.51 -2.36
N VAL A 220 21.46 3.55 -2.51
CA VAL A 220 21.46 2.63 -3.65
C VAL A 220 21.07 3.36 -4.95
N MET A 221 19.98 4.11 -4.95
CA MET A 221 19.48 4.82 -6.14
C MET A 221 20.47 5.87 -6.66
N LYS A 222 21.19 6.56 -5.77
CA LYS A 222 22.19 7.57 -6.15
C LYS A 222 23.26 7.01 -7.10
N ARG A 223 23.62 5.73 -6.98
CA ARG A 223 24.62 5.07 -7.85
C ARG A 223 24.15 4.93 -9.30
N TYR A 224 22.84 4.88 -9.50
CA TYR A 224 22.22 4.81 -10.83
C TYR A 224 21.90 6.21 -11.39
N GLU A 225 21.63 7.19 -10.52
CA GLU A 225 21.29 8.55 -10.89
C GLU A 225 22.52 9.43 -11.16
N VAL A 226 23.60 9.29 -10.39
CA VAL A 226 24.90 9.90 -10.65
C VAL A 226 25.64 8.94 -11.55
N GLY A 227 25.58 9.17 -12.86
CA GLY A 227 26.13 8.21 -13.82
C GLY A 227 27.54 7.77 -13.46
N THR A 228 27.79 6.45 -13.51
CA THR A 228 29.12 5.89 -13.35
C THR A 228 30.08 6.57 -14.32
N GLU A 229 30.98 7.41 -13.81
CA GLU A 229 32.18 7.88 -14.53
C GLU A 229 33.21 6.73 -14.72
N ALA A 230 32.85 5.50 -14.36
CA ALA A 230 33.63 4.30 -14.60
C ALA A 230 33.51 3.87 -16.07
N GLY A 231 34.16 4.62 -16.96
CA GLY A 231 34.24 4.30 -18.39
C GLY A 231 35.15 5.21 -19.22
N ARG A 232 35.95 6.11 -18.60
CA ARG A 232 37.00 6.87 -19.29
C ARG A 232 38.39 6.55 -18.73
N LEU A 233 38.71 5.27 -18.59
CA LEU A 233 40.09 4.81 -18.53
C LEU A 233 40.11 3.42 -19.15
N GLU A 234 40.23 3.39 -20.48
CA GLU A 234 41.06 2.45 -21.26
C GLU A 234 41.08 2.92 -22.72
#